data_AF-A0A1B8AB13-F1
#
_entry.id   AF-A0A1B8AB13-F1
#
_cell.length_a   1.000
_cell.length_b   1.000
_cell.length_c   1.000
_cell.angle_alpha   90.00
_cell.angle_beta   90.00
_cell.angle_gamma   90.00
#
_symmetry.space_group_name_H-M   'P 1'
#
loop_
_entity.id
_entity.type
_entity.pdbx_description
1 polymer ?
#
loop_
_entity_poly.entity_id
_entity_poly.type
_entity_poly.pdbx_seq_one_letter_code
_entity_poly.pdbx_strand_id
1 'polypeptide(L)'
;MKPRIARLVLGVILPVVVWSHTTTGRARHGVIGYGITMYDPPCAYGCIDTVKAWPLNCDGDHGMDQEVSSMHMADATPQCKATNDAFLETMAWCFHTHCKDVNNSTLESVWEMDIVGRNKIQPSPKHSYQVTLALAYKSPPTDIVDSVAVLNKTSLVDEAVWLSNVNADYIFEKMEVVIEKYG
;
A
#
# COMPACT_ATOMS: atom_id res chain seq x y z
N MET A 1 -71.16 -28.36 -34.10
CA MET A 1 -70.25 -27.20 -34.16
C MET A 1 -69.84 -26.85 -32.73
N LYS A 2 -68.57 -27.04 -32.34
CA LYS A 2 -68.02 -26.72 -31.01
C LYS A 2 -66.60 -26.20 -31.21
N PRO A 3 -66.23 -24.98 -30.78
CA PRO A 3 -64.87 -24.50 -30.96
C PRO A 3 -63.98 -25.00 -29.81
N ARG A 4 -62.79 -25.49 -30.16
CA ARG A 4 -61.71 -25.74 -29.20
C ARG A 4 -60.90 -24.44 -29.07
N ILE A 5 -60.92 -23.83 -27.88
CA ILE A 5 -60.08 -22.68 -27.56
C ILE A 5 -58.74 -23.24 -27.07
N ALA A 6 -57.69 -23.06 -27.87
CA ALA A 6 -56.32 -23.34 -27.46
C ALA A 6 -55.84 -22.22 -26.52
N ARG A 7 -55.43 -22.58 -25.30
CA ARG A 7 -54.80 -21.64 -24.35
C ARG A 7 -53.31 -21.53 -24.68
N LEU A 8 -52.90 -20.38 -25.21
CA LEU A 8 -51.50 -19.97 -25.30
C LEU A 8 -51.06 -19.47 -23.92
N VAL A 9 -50.11 -20.15 -23.29
CA VAL A 9 -49.43 -19.70 -22.08
C VAL A 9 -48.19 -18.92 -22.50
N LEU A 10 -48.25 -17.58 -22.41
CA LEU A 10 -47.07 -16.74 -22.56
C LEU A 10 -46.24 -16.83 -21.26
N GLY A 11 -45.11 -17.54 -21.32
CA GLY A 11 -44.12 -17.55 -20.23
C GLY A 11 -43.40 -16.20 -20.18
N VAL A 12 -43.56 -15.46 -19.09
CA VAL A 12 -42.80 -14.23 -18.83
C VAL A 12 -41.40 -14.64 -18.38
N ILE A 13 -40.40 -14.43 -19.23
CA ILE A 13 -38.99 -14.55 -18.85
C ILE A 13 -38.62 -13.26 -18.13
N LEU A 14 -38.62 -13.29 -16.80
CA LEU A 14 -38.08 -12.21 -15.98
C LEU A 14 -36.55 -12.22 -16.11
N PRO A 15 -35.90 -11.11 -16.52
CA PRO A 15 -34.45 -11.02 -16.51
C PRO A 15 -33.97 -11.11 -15.06
N VAL A 16 -33.21 -12.16 -14.75
CA VAL A 16 -32.47 -12.25 -13.49
C VAL A 16 -31.40 -11.15 -13.53
N VAL A 17 -31.64 -10.06 -12.81
CA VAL A 17 -30.63 -9.03 -12.61
C VAL A 17 -29.56 -9.65 -11.71
N VAL A 18 -28.44 -10.06 -12.29
CA VAL A 18 -27.28 -10.54 -11.54
C VAL A 18 -26.62 -9.31 -10.93
N TRP A 19 -26.81 -9.10 -9.63
CA TRP A 19 -26.10 -8.07 -8.88
C TRP A 19 -24.65 -8.49 -8.79
N SER A 20 -23.81 -7.96 -9.68
CA SER A 20 -22.36 -8.07 -9.52
C SER A 20 -22.00 -7.21 -8.31
N HIS A 21 -21.61 -7.84 -7.19
CA HIS A 21 -21.06 -7.13 -6.06
C HIS A 21 -19.72 -6.50 -6.49
N THR A 22 -19.74 -5.27 -6.99
CA THR A 22 -18.53 -4.48 -7.12
C THR A 22 -18.12 -4.08 -5.72
N THR A 23 -17.09 -4.73 -5.17
CA THR A 23 -16.47 -4.26 -3.93
C THR A 23 -16.00 -2.82 -4.17
N THR A 24 -16.50 -1.86 -3.37
CA THR A 24 -16.07 -0.45 -3.44
C THR A 24 -14.74 -0.24 -2.71
N GLY A 25 -13.91 -1.28 -2.70
CA GLY A 25 -12.57 -1.26 -2.11
C GLY A 25 -11.66 -0.31 -2.89
N ARG A 26 -10.69 0.27 -2.19
CA ARG A 26 -9.57 0.97 -2.82
C ARG A 26 -8.86 -0.02 -3.76
N ALA A 27 -8.37 0.44 -4.92
CA ALA A 27 -7.56 -0.42 -5.78
C ALA A 27 -6.43 -1.05 -4.95
N ARG A 28 -6.18 -2.35 -5.14
CA ARG A 28 -5.19 -3.14 -4.38
C ARG A 28 -5.50 -3.37 -2.89
N HIS A 29 -6.77 -3.23 -2.50
CA HIS A 29 -7.26 -3.56 -1.15
C HIS A 29 -8.21 -4.77 -1.21
N GLY A 30 -7.96 -5.79 -0.39
CA GLY A 30 -8.77 -7.01 -0.33
C GLY A 30 -7.93 -8.26 -0.11
N VAL A 31 -8.49 -9.42 -0.43
CA VAL A 31 -7.80 -10.73 -0.33
C VAL A 31 -6.90 -10.91 -1.55
N ILE A 32 -5.61 -11.19 -1.31
CA ILE A 32 -4.62 -11.43 -2.36
C ILE A 32 -5.03 -12.66 -3.17
N GLY A 33 -4.80 -12.66 -4.50
CA GLY A 33 -5.12 -13.78 -5.38
C GLY A 33 -6.45 -13.67 -6.14
N TYR A 34 -7.44 -12.93 -5.63
CA TYR A 34 -8.71 -12.67 -6.34
C TYR A 34 -8.61 -11.52 -7.36
N GLY A 35 -7.61 -11.57 -8.24
CA GLY A 35 -7.29 -10.48 -9.17
C GLY A 35 -6.68 -9.24 -8.50
N ILE A 36 -6.27 -9.37 -7.24
CA ILE A 36 -5.62 -8.33 -6.44
C ILE A 36 -4.16 -8.73 -6.28
N THR A 37 -3.26 -7.87 -6.79
CA THR A 37 -1.82 -7.96 -6.57
C THR A 37 -1.42 -6.92 -5.53
N MET A 38 -0.84 -7.36 -4.42
CA MET A 38 -0.57 -6.49 -3.27
C MET A 38 0.89 -6.03 -3.26
N TYR A 39 1.85 -6.92 -3.50
CA TYR A 39 3.27 -6.65 -3.35
C TYR A 39 4.04 -6.51 -4.68
N ASP A 40 3.49 -5.74 -5.62
CA ASP A 40 4.09 -5.50 -6.95
C ASP A 40 4.37 -4.01 -7.22
N PRO A 41 5.64 -3.60 -7.41
CA PRO A 41 6.85 -4.43 -7.44
C PRO A 41 7.40 -4.74 -6.04
N PRO A 42 7.96 -5.95 -5.80
CA PRO A 42 8.48 -6.33 -4.49
C PRO A 42 9.53 -5.38 -3.91
N CYS A 43 10.37 -4.76 -4.75
CA CYS A 43 11.40 -3.82 -4.29
C CYS A 43 10.80 -2.60 -3.56
N ALA A 44 9.66 -2.09 -4.03
CA ALA A 44 9.00 -0.92 -3.47
C ALA A 44 8.29 -1.27 -2.16
N TYR A 45 7.64 -2.43 -2.11
CA TYR A 45 7.02 -2.89 -0.87
C TYR A 45 8.05 -3.30 0.19
N GLY A 46 9.20 -3.85 -0.21
CA GLY A 46 10.32 -4.05 0.69
C GLY A 46 10.81 -2.74 1.33
N CYS A 47 10.85 -1.64 0.58
CA CYS A 47 11.14 -0.32 1.13
C CYS A 47 10.05 0.16 2.09
N ILE A 48 8.77 0.03 1.72
CA ILE A 48 7.63 0.38 2.60
C ILE A 48 7.72 -0.40 3.90
N ASP A 49 7.92 -1.71 3.83
CA ASP A 49 7.93 -2.60 4.99
C ASP A 49 9.15 -2.41 5.88
N THR A 50 10.26 -1.93 5.31
CA THR A 50 11.46 -1.56 6.07
C THR A 50 11.26 -0.27 6.86
N VAL A 51 10.62 0.75 6.27
CA VAL A 51 10.60 2.12 6.82
C VAL A 51 9.27 2.46 7.53
N LYS A 52 8.17 1.75 7.26
CA LYS A 52 6.82 2.09 7.77
C LYS A 52 6.69 2.20 9.28
N ALA A 53 7.56 1.51 10.03
CA ALA A 53 7.55 1.44 11.49
C ALA A 53 8.61 2.34 12.16
N TRP A 54 9.37 3.11 11.37
CA TRP A 54 10.40 3.98 11.93
C TRP A 54 9.76 5.12 12.72
N PRO A 55 10.22 5.42 13.95
CA PRO A 55 9.66 6.49 14.76
C PRO A 55 9.79 7.85 14.06
N LEU A 56 8.69 8.60 13.97
CA LEU A 56 8.66 9.93 13.33
C LEU A 56 8.41 11.02 14.37
N ASN A 57 9.00 12.20 14.16
CA ASN A 57 8.58 13.40 14.89
C ASN A 57 7.41 14.06 14.15
N CYS A 58 6.21 13.97 14.72
CA CYS A 58 4.98 14.51 14.16
C CYS A 58 4.54 15.70 15.03
N ASP A 59 4.88 16.93 14.64
CA ASP A 59 4.45 18.11 15.39
C ASP A 59 2.91 18.22 15.34
N GLY A 60 2.26 18.13 16.51
CA GLY A 60 0.82 18.37 16.65
C GLY A 60 -0.11 17.19 16.32
N ASP A 61 0.41 15.96 16.22
CA ASP A 61 -0.43 14.77 16.08
C ASP A 61 -1.05 14.37 17.43
N HIS A 62 -2.03 15.16 17.89
CA HIS A 62 -3.01 14.70 18.88
C HIS A 62 -3.99 13.73 18.20
N GLY A 63 -3.47 12.63 17.68
CA GLY A 63 -4.25 11.51 17.19
C GLY A 63 -4.90 10.83 18.39
N MET A 64 -6.13 11.26 18.71
CA MET A 64 -7.17 10.56 19.49
C MET A 64 -6.63 9.62 20.57
N ASP A 65 -6.76 10.05 21.83
CA ASP A 65 -6.64 9.23 23.04
C ASP A 65 -7.25 7.83 22.84
N GLN A 66 -6.44 6.88 22.43
CA GLN A 66 -6.72 5.46 22.60
C GLN A 66 -5.74 4.98 23.66
N GLU A 67 -6.26 4.91 24.86
CA GLU A 67 -5.74 4.15 25.97
C GLU A 67 -5.51 2.70 25.51
N VAL A 68 -4.32 2.42 24.96
CA VAL A 68 -3.86 1.05 24.70
C VAL A 68 -2.65 0.77 25.56
N SER A 69 -2.93 0.08 26.65
CA SER A 69 -1.94 -0.65 27.45
C SER A 69 -1.32 -1.74 26.58
N SER A 70 -0.18 -1.48 25.96
CA SER A 70 0.78 -2.48 25.48
C SER A 70 2.07 -1.79 25.02
N MET A 71 3.21 -2.42 25.23
CA MET A 71 4.57 -1.91 25.00
C MET A 71 4.94 -1.75 23.50
N HIS A 72 4.08 -1.18 22.67
CA HIS A 72 4.39 -0.78 21.29
C HIS A 72 4.29 0.74 21.20
N MET A 73 5.37 1.40 20.76
CA MET A 73 5.29 2.78 20.32
C MET A 73 4.19 2.87 19.28
N ALA A 74 3.24 3.79 19.42
CA ALA A 74 2.16 3.95 18.47
C ALA A 74 2.75 4.22 17.07
N ASP A 75 2.32 3.47 16.06
CA ASP A 75 2.72 3.70 14.68
C ASP A 75 2.36 5.12 14.25
N ALA A 76 3.25 5.79 13.53
CA ALA A 76 2.98 7.13 13.01
C ALA A 76 1.75 7.12 12.10
N THR A 77 0.86 8.11 12.30
CA THR A 77 -0.38 8.23 11.54
C THR A 77 -0.12 8.45 10.04
N PRO A 78 -1.08 8.10 9.16
CA PRO A 78 -0.98 8.42 7.74
C PRO A 78 -0.78 9.92 7.47
N GLN A 79 -1.39 10.79 8.29
CA GLN A 79 -1.23 12.25 8.23
C GLN A 79 0.20 12.69 8.52
N CYS A 80 0.82 12.11 9.54
CA CYS A 80 2.22 12.38 9.82
C CYS A 80 3.13 11.91 8.68
N LYS A 81 2.98 10.66 8.23
CA LYS A 81 3.76 10.09 7.11
C LYS A 81 3.63 10.92 5.83
N ALA A 82 2.42 11.41 5.53
CA ALA A 82 2.16 12.20 4.33
C ALA A 82 2.86 13.55 4.30
N THR A 83 3.28 14.09 5.46
CA THR A 83 3.84 15.45 5.56
C THR A 83 5.27 15.51 6.11
N ASN A 84 5.77 14.41 6.69
CA ASN A 84 7.12 14.32 7.26
C ASN A 84 8.21 14.19 6.17
N ASP A 85 9.09 15.18 6.07
CA ASP A 85 10.15 15.22 5.05
C ASP A 85 11.14 14.07 5.17
N ALA A 86 11.61 13.78 6.38
CA ALA A 86 12.61 12.73 6.59
C ALA A 86 12.08 11.34 6.18
N PHE A 87 10.82 11.06 6.47
CA PHE A 87 10.13 9.84 6.04
C PHE A 87 10.02 9.77 4.51
N LEU A 88 9.48 10.81 3.88
CA LEU A 88 9.28 10.84 2.44
C LEU A 88 10.63 10.75 1.70
N GLU A 89 11.60 11.59 2.05
CA GLU A 89 12.91 11.56 1.39
C GLU A 89 13.63 10.21 1.57
N THR A 90 13.54 9.58 2.75
CA THR A 90 14.10 8.23 2.99
C THR A 90 13.41 7.19 2.10
N MET A 91 12.08 7.24 2.00
CA MET A 91 11.33 6.30 1.16
C MET A 91 11.62 6.49 -0.33
N ALA A 92 11.68 7.74 -0.80
CA ALA A 92 12.02 8.05 -2.18
C ALA A 92 13.45 7.61 -2.51
N TRP A 93 14.39 7.80 -1.58
CA TRP A 93 15.76 7.33 -1.76
C TRP A 93 15.84 5.80 -1.85
N CYS A 94 15.09 5.08 -1.00
CA CYS A 94 15.02 3.62 -1.07
C CYS A 94 14.46 3.14 -2.42
N PHE A 95 13.37 3.73 -2.92
CA PHE A 95 12.85 3.39 -4.25
C PHE A 95 13.90 3.63 -5.33
N HIS A 96 14.60 4.76 -5.26
CA HIS A 96 15.64 5.10 -6.22
C HIS A 96 16.80 4.09 -6.23
N THR A 97 17.27 3.64 -5.07
CA THR A 97 18.41 2.72 -4.98
C THR A 97 18.06 1.28 -5.32
N HIS A 98 16.83 0.84 -5.02
CA HIS A 98 16.43 -0.57 -5.10
C HIS A 98 15.48 -0.92 -6.24
N CYS A 99 14.79 0.04 -6.85
CA CYS A 99 13.79 -0.20 -7.91
C CYS A 99 14.20 0.35 -9.28
N LYS A 100 15.47 0.18 -9.67
CA LYS A 100 16.04 0.78 -10.89
C LYS A 100 15.38 0.32 -12.20
N ASP A 101 14.88 -0.91 -12.23
CA ASP A 101 14.26 -1.53 -13.41
C ASP A 101 12.73 -1.34 -13.45
N VAL A 102 12.17 -0.57 -12.52
CA VAL A 102 10.73 -0.29 -12.45
C VAL A 102 10.43 1.04 -13.13
N ASN A 103 9.38 1.07 -13.95
CA ASN A 103 8.90 2.31 -14.57
C ASN A 103 8.51 3.34 -13.52
N ASN A 104 8.91 4.60 -13.73
CA ASN A 104 8.55 5.71 -12.83
C ASN A 104 7.04 5.85 -12.62
N SER A 105 6.22 5.59 -13.64
CA SER A 105 4.75 5.63 -13.49
C SER A 105 4.23 4.59 -12.49
N THR A 106 4.87 3.42 -12.43
CA THR A 106 4.53 2.38 -11.45
C THR A 106 4.94 2.81 -10.06
N LEU A 107 6.15 3.39 -9.91
CA LEU A 107 6.63 3.90 -8.62
C LEU A 107 5.78 5.07 -8.11
N GLU A 108 5.37 6.00 -8.98
CA GLU A 108 4.45 7.09 -8.62
C GLU A 108 3.08 6.54 -8.18
N SER A 109 2.55 5.52 -8.86
CA SER A 109 1.30 4.89 -8.43
C SER A 109 1.41 4.24 -7.05
N VAL A 110 2.52 3.55 -6.75
CA VAL A 110 2.75 2.99 -5.41
C VAL A 110 2.98 4.10 -4.38
N TRP A 111 3.70 5.16 -4.77
CA TRP A 111 3.97 6.33 -3.93
C TRP A 111 2.69 7.00 -3.44
N GLU A 112 1.80 7.36 -4.37
CA GLU A 112 0.54 8.01 -4.06
C GLU A 112 -0.38 7.11 -3.24
N MET A 113 -0.28 5.80 -3.44
CA MET A 113 -1.21 4.86 -2.86
C MET A 113 -0.74 4.33 -1.50
N ASP A 114 0.47 3.83 -1.35
CA ASP A 114 0.72 2.85 -0.28
C ASP A 114 1.73 3.30 0.78
N ILE A 115 2.51 4.34 0.52
CA ILE A 115 3.63 4.70 1.41
C ILE A 115 3.18 5.23 2.77
N VAL A 116 2.01 5.86 2.84
CA VAL A 116 1.47 6.43 4.08
C VAL A 116 0.53 5.48 4.83
N GLY A 117 0.20 4.34 4.21
CA GLY A 117 -0.78 3.40 4.72
C GLY A 117 -1.62 2.78 3.59
N ARG A 118 -2.58 1.93 3.96
CA ARG A 118 -3.48 1.23 3.03
C ARG A 118 -4.97 1.46 3.33
N ASN A 119 -5.28 2.51 4.11
CA ASN A 119 -6.65 2.83 4.46
C ASN A 119 -7.44 3.30 3.24
N LYS A 120 -8.74 3.00 3.19
CA LYS A 120 -9.62 3.46 2.10
C LYS A 120 -9.64 4.99 1.99
N ILE A 121 -9.60 5.68 3.12
CA ILE A 121 -9.54 7.13 3.23
C ILE A 121 -8.26 7.48 3.99
N GLN A 122 -7.31 8.11 3.32
CA GLN A 122 -6.05 8.59 3.87
C GLN A 122 -5.52 9.74 3.01
N PRO A 123 -4.66 10.61 3.55
CA PRO A 123 -4.03 11.66 2.76
C PRO A 123 -3.10 11.06 1.70
N SER A 124 -2.82 11.82 0.63
CA SER A 124 -1.70 11.55 -0.27
C SER A 124 -0.43 12.21 0.29
N PRO A 125 0.76 11.69 -0.03
CA PRO A 125 2.02 12.37 0.26
C PRO A 125 2.03 13.81 -0.25
N LYS A 126 2.62 14.75 0.50
CA LYS A 126 2.63 16.18 0.14
C LYS A 126 3.34 16.48 -1.18
N HIS A 127 4.23 15.60 -1.63
CA HIS A 127 4.99 15.70 -2.87
C HIS A 127 4.92 14.38 -3.62
N SER A 128 5.03 14.42 -4.95
CA SER A 128 5.17 13.22 -5.77
C SER A 128 6.51 12.53 -5.51
N TYR A 129 6.67 11.28 -5.97
CA TYR A 129 7.91 10.54 -5.81
C TYR A 129 9.07 11.29 -6.48
N GLN A 130 8.90 11.75 -7.72
CA GLN A 130 9.96 12.46 -8.44
C GLN A 130 10.37 13.78 -7.77
N VAL A 131 9.41 14.55 -7.25
CA VAL A 131 9.70 15.79 -6.53
C VAL A 131 10.46 15.49 -5.23
N THR A 132 10.00 14.51 -4.47
CA THR A 132 10.64 14.09 -3.21
C THR A 132 12.07 13.57 -3.46
N LEU A 133 12.27 12.77 -4.51
CA LEU A 133 13.59 12.29 -4.89
C LEU A 133 14.52 13.46 -5.25
N ALA A 134 14.03 14.45 -6.01
CA ALA A 134 14.81 15.64 -6.33
C ALA A 134 15.19 16.48 -5.08
N LEU A 135 14.34 16.48 -4.04
CA LEU A 135 14.67 17.09 -2.75
C LEU A 135 15.75 16.29 -2.01
N ALA A 136 15.61 14.96 -1.93
CA ALA A 136 16.60 14.08 -1.32
C ALA A 136 17.99 14.22 -1.96
N TYR A 137 18.05 14.44 -3.28
CA TYR A 137 19.31 14.69 -3.99
C TYR A 137 20.05 15.97 -3.56
N LYS A 138 19.38 16.93 -2.93
CA LYS A 138 20.04 18.13 -2.39
C LYS A 138 20.95 17.80 -1.20
N SER A 139 20.64 16.72 -0.48
CA SER A 139 21.44 16.21 0.64
C SER A 139 21.37 14.68 0.69
N PRO A 140 22.09 13.98 -0.21
CA PRO A 140 22.05 12.52 -0.30
C PRO A 140 22.41 11.85 1.04
N PRO A 141 21.65 10.84 1.48
CA PRO A 141 21.96 10.11 2.70
C PRO A 141 23.23 9.27 2.53
N THR A 142 24.03 9.22 3.60
CA THR A 142 25.31 8.46 3.64
C THR A 142 25.33 7.41 4.74
N ASP A 143 24.38 7.48 5.68
CA ASP A 143 24.28 6.60 6.84
C ASP A 143 22.87 6.03 6.97
N ILE A 144 22.77 4.92 7.71
CA ILE A 144 21.51 4.35 8.16
C ILE A 144 21.23 4.91 9.55
N VAL A 145 20.07 5.56 9.72
CA VAL A 145 19.54 5.94 11.04
C VAL A 145 19.07 4.67 11.75
N ASP A 146 19.38 4.55 13.04
CA ASP A 146 18.88 3.44 13.86
C ASP A 146 17.35 3.40 13.79
N SER A 147 16.80 2.24 13.44
CA SER A 147 15.35 2.05 13.29
C SER A 147 14.55 2.31 14.57
N VAL A 148 15.20 2.31 15.74
CA VAL A 148 14.54 2.69 17.01
C VAL A 148 14.70 4.16 17.37
N ALA A 149 15.55 4.90 16.65
CA ALA A 149 15.71 6.33 16.81
C ALA A 149 14.66 7.08 15.99
N VAL A 150 14.34 8.31 16.43
CA VAL A 150 13.45 9.19 15.69
C VAL A 150 14.11 9.61 14.37
N LEU A 151 13.42 9.34 13.26
CA LEU A 151 13.83 9.70 11.92
C LEU A 151 13.70 11.23 11.74
N ASN A 152 14.82 11.92 11.86
CA ASN A 152 14.91 13.37 11.75
C ASN A 152 15.68 13.86 10.51
N LYS A 153 16.23 12.94 9.73
CA LYS A 153 16.98 13.19 8.50
C LYS A 153 16.72 12.08 7.50
N THR A 154 16.98 12.36 6.23
CA THR A 154 17.00 11.35 5.17
C THR A 154 18.04 10.27 5.48
N SER A 155 17.66 9.02 5.32
CA SER A 155 18.46 7.86 5.70
C SER A 155 18.61 6.86 4.55
N LEU A 156 19.69 6.08 4.60
CA LEU A 156 19.74 4.80 3.90
C LEU A 156 18.89 3.75 4.64
N VAL A 157 18.57 2.65 3.96
CA VAL A 157 17.96 1.47 4.59
C VAL A 157 19.01 0.38 4.79
N ASP A 158 18.81 -0.48 5.78
CA ASP A 158 19.65 -1.67 5.96
C ASP A 158 19.36 -2.69 4.84
N GLU A 159 20.40 -3.08 4.10
CA GLU A 159 20.29 -3.98 2.95
C GLU A 159 19.75 -5.35 3.33
N ALA A 160 20.16 -5.90 4.48
CA ALA A 160 19.74 -7.22 4.91
C ALA A 160 18.26 -7.22 5.33
N VAL A 161 17.81 -6.15 6.01
CA VAL A 161 16.41 -5.95 6.37
C VAL A 161 15.55 -5.75 5.12
N TRP A 162 15.98 -4.88 4.19
CA TRP A 162 15.26 -4.66 2.93
C TRP A 162 15.14 -5.95 2.14
N LEU A 163 16.23 -6.70 1.95
CA LEU A 163 16.22 -7.96 1.21
C LEU A 163 15.34 -9.02 1.88
N SER A 164 15.34 -9.08 3.23
CA SER A 164 14.43 -9.95 3.97
C SER A 164 12.97 -9.61 3.70
N ASN A 165 12.63 -8.32 3.71
CA ASN A 165 11.26 -7.86 3.43
C ASN A 165 10.85 -8.14 1.98
N VAL A 166 11.72 -7.87 0.99
CA VAL A 166 11.45 -8.20 -0.42
C VAL A 166 11.17 -9.69 -0.62
N ASN A 167 11.99 -10.55 0.00
CA ASN A 167 11.80 -12.00 -0.11
C ASN A 167 10.51 -12.46 0.56
N ALA A 168 10.21 -11.91 1.73
CA ALA A 168 8.96 -12.20 2.44
C ALA A 168 7.76 -11.79 1.60
N ASP A 169 7.72 -10.55 1.11
CA ASP A 169 6.66 -10.00 0.27
C ASP A 169 6.44 -10.84 -1.00
N TYR A 170 7.52 -11.22 -1.68
CA TYR A 170 7.46 -12.07 -2.86
C TYR A 170 6.85 -13.44 -2.55
N ILE A 171 7.28 -14.08 -1.45
CA ILE A 171 6.77 -15.39 -1.04
C ILE A 171 5.29 -15.29 -0.63
N PHE A 172 4.92 -14.28 0.16
CA PHE A 172 3.54 -14.07 0.59
C PHE A 172 2.61 -13.91 -0.61
N GLU A 173 2.95 -13.04 -1.56
CA GLU A 173 2.16 -12.85 -2.79
C GLU A 173 1.99 -14.19 -3.55
N LYS A 174 3.06 -14.97 -3.71
CA LYS A 174 3.00 -16.27 -4.40
C LYS A 174 2.15 -17.28 -3.66
N MET A 175 2.27 -17.37 -2.35
CA MET A 175 1.52 -18.31 -1.52
C MET A 175 0.04 -17.98 -1.51
N GLU A 176 -0.32 -16.70 -1.40
CA GLU A 176 -1.71 -16.26 -1.43
C GLU A 176 -2.39 -16.56 -2.77
N VAL A 177 -1.69 -16.36 -3.90
CA VAL A 177 -2.19 -16.77 -5.23
C VAL A 177 -2.40 -18.28 -5.32
N VAL A 178 -1.53 -19.09 -4.72
CA VAL A 178 -1.69 -20.56 -4.70
C VAL A 178 -2.87 -20.95 -3.81
N ILE A 179 -3.03 -20.33 -2.65
CA ILE A 179 -4.12 -20.59 -1.72
C ILE A 179 -5.46 -20.17 -2.33
N GLU A 180 -5.55 -19.04 -3.05
CA GLU A 180 -6.78 -18.65 -3.76
C GLU A 180 -7.25 -19.74 -4.73
N LYS A 181 -6.31 -20.39 -5.41
CA LYS A 181 -6.60 -21.37 -6.44
C LYS A 181 -6.95 -22.77 -5.89
N TYR A 182 -6.41 -23.14 -4.73
CA TYR A 182 -6.45 -24.53 -4.22
C TYR A 182 -6.88 -24.69 -2.75
N GLY A 183 -7.08 -23.58 -2.04
CA GLY A 183 -7.44 -23.55 -0.62
C GLY A 183 -8.92 -23.75 -0.33
#